data_AF-A0A2N3J1A2-F1
#
_entry.id   AF-A0A2N3J1A2-F1
#
_cell.length_a   1.000
_cell.length_b   1.000
_cell.length_c   1.000
_cell.angle_alpha   90.00
_cell.angle_beta   90.00
_cell.angle_gamma   90.00
#
_symmetry.space_group_name_H-M   'P 1'
#
loop_
_entity.id
_entity.type
_entity.pdbx_description
1 polymer ?
#
loop_
_entity_poly.entity_id
_entity_poly.type
_entity_poly.pdbx_seq_one_letter_code
_entity_poly.pdbx_strand_id
1 'polypeptide(L)'
;MTTLPAHVFKDSFRPFVELLNEHQVKYQMREMRSGVPMASSGVIEIVQAIGAASMWAGLAAVLAAFIKSRSSRKVIVTTKDNTTIHAEGLTASELERILAIAASIAVIDTGGSQPERSIKNSDGA
;
A
#
# COMPACT_ATOMS: atom_id res chain seq x y z
N MET A 1 0.45 -19.61 -9.99
CA MET A 1 0.69 -18.94 -8.69
C MET A 1 0.09 -17.56 -8.80
N THR A 2 -0.88 -17.22 -7.95
CA THR A 2 -1.57 -15.93 -8.04
C THR A 2 -0.75 -14.87 -7.34
N THR A 3 -0.56 -13.72 -7.99
CA THR A 3 0.13 -12.56 -7.44
C THR A 3 -0.73 -11.32 -7.58
N LEU A 4 -0.64 -10.40 -6.61
CA LEU A 4 -1.26 -9.09 -6.68
C LEU A 4 -0.17 -8.00 -6.61
N PRO A 5 0.02 -7.20 -7.66
CA PRO A 5 0.92 -6.05 -7.63
C PRO A 5 0.44 -4.99 -6.64
N ALA A 6 1.36 -4.54 -5.80
CA ALA A 6 1.20 -3.42 -4.89
C ALA A 6 2.19 -2.30 -5.28
N HIS A 7 1.66 -1.17 -5.72
CA HIS A 7 2.40 0.05 -5.98
C HIS A 7 2.58 0.78 -4.65
N VAL A 8 3.77 0.71 -4.07
CA VAL A 8 4.02 1.21 -2.71
C VAL A 8 4.79 2.52 -2.76
N PHE A 9 4.21 3.57 -2.20
CA PHE A 9 4.82 4.90 -2.18
C PHE A 9 5.90 4.98 -1.11
N LYS A 10 6.82 5.95 -1.27
CA LYS A 10 8.04 6.07 -0.45
C LYS A 10 7.78 5.96 1.05
N ASP A 11 6.87 6.78 1.55
CA ASP A 11 6.58 6.84 2.98
C ASP A 11 5.72 5.67 3.47
N SER A 12 5.19 4.87 2.55
CA SER A 12 4.44 3.65 2.84
C SER A 12 5.30 2.41 2.87
N PHE A 13 6.49 2.41 2.25
CA PHE A 13 7.25 1.20 1.99
C PHE A 13 7.56 0.41 3.25
N ARG A 14 8.28 1.03 4.19
CA ARG A 14 8.65 0.39 5.45
C ARG A 14 7.45 -0.06 6.29
N PRO A 15 6.48 0.81 6.65
CA PRO A 15 5.36 0.39 7.48
C PRO A 15 4.46 -0.66 6.83
N PHE A 16 4.33 -0.65 5.50
CA PHE A 16 3.57 -1.67 4.79
C PHE A 16 4.29 -3.03 4.82
N VAL A 17 5.59 -3.06 4.57
CA VAL A 17 6.41 -4.29 4.64
C VAL A 17 6.43 -4.88 6.05
N GLU A 18 6.55 -4.04 7.09
CA GLU A 18 6.49 -4.49 8.50
C GLU A 18 5.16 -5.21 8.78
N LEU A 19 4.01 -4.64 8.38
CA LEU A 19 2.71 -5.29 8.52
C LEU A 19 2.58 -6.58 7.70
N LEU A 20 3.10 -6.63 6.47
CA LEU A 20 3.12 -7.87 5.68
C LEU A 20 3.86 -8.99 6.42
N ASN A 21 5.01 -8.68 7.03
CA ASN A 21 5.80 -9.64 7.80
C ASN A 21 5.06 -10.10 9.07
N GLU A 22 4.48 -9.16 9.83
CA GLU A 22 3.71 -9.45 11.05
C GLU A 22 2.53 -10.38 10.78
N HIS A 23 1.81 -10.16 9.68
CA HIS A 23 0.67 -10.98 9.26
C HIS A 23 1.07 -12.20 8.40
N GLN A 24 2.37 -12.47 8.27
CA GLN A 24 2.94 -13.59 7.50
C GLN A 24 2.48 -13.64 6.02
N VAL A 25 2.11 -12.49 5.46
CA VAL A 25 1.74 -12.35 4.06
C VAL A 25 3.01 -12.43 3.22
N LYS A 26 3.08 -13.41 2.32
CA LYS A 26 4.24 -13.59 1.44
C LYS A 26 4.25 -12.55 0.34
N TYR A 27 5.42 -12.03 0.05
CA TYR A 27 5.64 -11.07 -1.04
C TYR A 27 7.03 -11.25 -1.64
N GLN A 28 7.22 -10.69 -2.83
CA GLN A 28 8.51 -10.52 -3.46
C GLN A 28 8.65 -9.12 -4.04
N MET A 29 9.88 -8.63 -4.07
CA MET A 29 10.20 -7.36 -4.74
C MET A 29 10.39 -7.63 -6.22
N ARG A 30 9.70 -6.88 -7.09
CA ARG A 30 10.00 -6.93 -8.52
C ARG A 30 11.24 -6.09 -8.80
N GLU A 31 12.20 -6.63 -9.57
CA GLU A 31 13.38 -5.86 -10.02
C GLU A 31 12.93 -4.59 -10.73
N MET A 32 13.40 -3.45 -10.22
CA MET A 32 13.10 -2.14 -10.77
C MET A 32 14.06 -1.87 -11.93
N ARG A 33 13.52 -1.60 -13.13
CA ARG A 33 14.33 -1.09 -14.22
C ARG A 33 14.85 0.30 -13.84
N SER A 34 16.16 0.43 -13.70
CA SER A 34 16.84 1.70 -13.45
C SER A 34 16.49 2.72 -14.56
N GLY A 35 16.19 3.98 -14.18
CA GLY A 35 16.06 5.10 -15.12
C GLY A 35 14.67 5.72 -15.32
N VAL A 36 13.60 5.20 -14.70
CA VAL A 36 12.26 5.81 -14.79
C VAL A 36 11.92 6.54 -13.48
N PRO A 37 11.67 7.86 -13.50
CA PRO A 37 11.11 8.57 -12.35
C PRO A 37 9.74 7.97 -11.99
N MET A 38 9.63 7.42 -10.80
CA MET A 38 8.39 6.81 -10.31
C MET A 38 7.96 7.51 -9.01
N ALA A 39 6.68 7.82 -8.89
CA ALA A 39 6.12 8.32 -7.63
C ALA A 39 6.07 7.22 -6.54
N SER A 40 6.05 5.95 -6.95
CA SER A 40 6.16 4.80 -6.05
C SER A 40 7.61 4.37 -5.84
N SER A 41 8.00 4.02 -4.62
CA SER A 41 9.35 3.52 -4.31
C SER A 41 9.60 2.09 -4.77
N GLY A 42 8.57 1.38 -5.26
CA GLY A 42 8.71 0.07 -5.88
C GLY A 42 7.37 -0.61 -6.13
N VAL A 43 7.42 -1.72 -6.86
CA VAL A 43 6.29 -2.66 -6.98
C VAL A 43 6.62 -3.90 -6.16
N ILE A 44 5.78 -4.17 -5.15
CA ILE A 44 5.80 -5.41 -4.39
C ILE A 44 4.77 -6.35 -5.00
N GLU A 45 5.13 -7.57 -5.30
CA GLU A 45 4.16 -8.60 -5.68
C GLU A 45 3.76 -9.36 -4.41
N ILE A 46 2.49 -9.25 -3.99
CA ILE A 46 1.94 -10.11 -2.94
C ILE A 46 1.67 -11.48 -3.54
N VAL A 47 2.06 -12.55 -2.86
CA VAL A 47 2.11 -13.91 -3.42
C VAL A 47 1.26 -14.86 -2.60
N GLN A 48 0.44 -15.68 -3.28
CA GLN A 48 -0.27 -16.78 -2.64
C GLN A 48 0.72 -17.86 -2.16
N ALA A 49 0.75 -18.12 -0.85
CA ALA A 49 1.54 -19.21 -0.28
C ALA A 49 0.95 -20.58 -0.66
N ILE A 50 1.82 -21.55 -0.95
CA ILE A 50 1.43 -22.94 -1.23
C ILE A 50 0.77 -23.53 0.04
N GLY A 51 -0.43 -24.11 -0.11
CA GLY A 51 -1.18 -24.71 0.99
C GLY A 51 -2.00 -23.74 1.85
N ALA A 52 -1.93 -22.43 1.60
CA ALA A 52 -2.79 -21.46 2.28
C ALA A 52 -4.15 -21.35 1.58
N ALA A 53 -5.24 -21.30 2.36
CA ALA A 53 -6.61 -21.28 1.85
C ALA A 53 -6.94 -19.99 1.05
N SER A 54 -6.38 -18.85 1.45
CA SER A 54 -6.56 -17.55 0.78
C SER A 54 -5.49 -16.56 1.23
N MET A 55 -4.82 -15.89 0.28
CA MET A 55 -3.93 -14.76 0.58
C MET A 55 -4.70 -13.47 0.91
N TRP A 56 -5.99 -13.42 0.58
CA TRP A 56 -6.80 -12.19 0.65
C TRP A 56 -7.16 -11.81 2.08
N ALA A 57 -7.45 -12.78 2.95
CA ALA A 57 -7.79 -12.52 4.34
C ALA A 57 -6.62 -11.85 5.09
N GLY A 58 -5.40 -12.39 4.92
CA GLY A 58 -4.19 -11.81 5.52
C GLY A 58 -3.89 -10.43 4.97
N LEU A 59 -4.00 -10.24 3.65
CA LEU A 59 -3.78 -8.94 3.03
C LEU A 59 -4.86 -7.91 3.46
N ALA A 60 -6.12 -8.31 3.59
CA ALA A 60 -7.18 -7.43 4.07
C ALA A 60 -6.90 -6.93 5.49
N ALA A 61 -6.42 -7.81 6.38
CA ALA A 61 -6.01 -7.42 7.74
C ALA A 61 -4.85 -6.41 7.72
N VAL A 62 -3.83 -6.64 6.89
CA VAL A 62 -2.69 -5.72 6.70
C VAL A 62 -3.18 -4.34 6.23
N LEU A 63 -4.02 -4.29 5.20
CA LEU A 63 -4.50 -3.03 4.63
C LEU A 63 -5.39 -2.27 5.62
N ALA A 64 -6.27 -2.97 6.33
CA ALA A 64 -7.10 -2.37 7.38
C ALA A 64 -6.24 -1.79 8.52
N ALA A 65 -5.22 -2.52 8.97
CA ALA A 65 -4.28 -2.04 9.99
C ALA A 65 -3.48 -0.83 9.49
N PHE A 66 -2.99 -0.88 8.25
CA PHE A 66 -2.26 0.21 7.62
C PHE A 66 -3.08 1.50 7.57
N ILE A 67 -4.31 1.45 7.05
CA ILE A 67 -5.21 2.62 6.98
C ILE A 67 -5.55 3.15 8.39
N LYS A 68 -5.87 2.26 9.33
CA LYS A 68 -6.29 2.65 10.68
C LYS A 68 -5.17 3.30 11.50
N SER A 69 -3.93 2.92 11.24
CA SER A 69 -2.76 3.40 12.01
C SER A 69 -2.48 4.90 11.86
N ARG A 70 -2.91 5.55 10.77
CA ARG A 70 -2.70 6.99 10.54
C ARG A 70 -3.69 7.53 9.50
N SER A 71 -4.30 8.68 9.75
CA SER A 71 -5.28 9.30 8.84
C SER A 71 -4.73 9.71 7.47
N SER A 72 -3.41 9.90 7.34
CA SER A 72 -2.72 10.18 6.07
C SER A 72 -2.54 8.94 5.19
N ARG A 73 -2.79 7.73 5.72
CA ARG A 73 -2.63 6.47 4.99
C ARG A 73 -3.88 6.16 4.20
N LYS A 74 -3.66 5.78 2.94
CA LYS A 74 -4.69 5.53 1.94
C LYS A 74 -4.32 4.26 1.19
N VAL A 75 -5.33 3.46 0.86
CA VAL A 75 -5.18 2.32 -0.03
C VAL A 75 -6.24 2.43 -1.10
N ILE A 76 -5.80 2.32 -2.35
CA ILE A 76 -6.67 2.33 -3.51
C ILE A 76 -6.54 0.98 -4.20
N VAL A 77 -7.65 0.31 -4.43
CA VAL A 77 -7.71 -0.95 -5.18
C VAL A 77 -8.17 -0.66 -6.60
N THR A 78 -7.44 -1.19 -7.59
CA THR A 78 -7.89 -1.22 -8.98
C THR A 78 -8.31 -2.65 -9.30
N THR A 79 -9.57 -2.83 -9.72
CA THR A 79 -10.12 -4.14 -10.09
C THR A 79 -9.76 -4.51 -11.53
N LYS A 80 -9.95 -5.77 -11.90
CA LYS A 80 -9.66 -6.30 -13.26
C LYS A 80 -10.50 -5.66 -14.37
N ASP A 81 -11.63 -5.06 -14.03
CA ASP A 81 -12.47 -4.27 -14.93
C ASP A 81 -12.11 -2.77 -14.94
N ASN A 82 -10.97 -2.40 -14.34
CA ASN A 82 -10.45 -1.03 -14.19
C ASN A 82 -11.28 -0.10 -13.30
N THR A 83 -12.15 -0.64 -12.44
CA THR A 83 -12.82 0.16 -11.40
C THR A 83 -11.84 0.50 -10.27
N THR A 84 -11.86 1.74 -9.82
CA THR A 84 -11.06 2.21 -8.69
C THR A 84 -11.90 2.28 -7.41
N ILE A 85 -11.44 1.65 -6.35
CA ILE A 85 -12.12 1.57 -5.05
C ILE A 85 -11.18 2.09 -3.97
N HIS A 86 -11.62 3.09 -3.22
CA HIS A 86 -10.92 3.57 -2.03
C HIS A 86 -11.26 2.64 -0.85
N ALA A 87 -10.24 2.09 -0.20
CA ALA A 87 -10.45 1.08 0.85
C ALA A 87 -10.83 1.68 2.22
N GLU A 88 -10.84 3.00 2.36
CA GLU A 88 -11.20 3.68 3.60
C GLU A 88 -12.65 3.40 4.01
N GLY A 89 -12.84 3.07 5.29
CA GLY A 89 -14.17 2.77 5.83
C GLY A 89 -14.68 1.36 5.52
N LEU A 90 -13.98 0.59 4.68
CA LEU A 90 -14.33 -0.80 4.42
C LEU A 90 -13.94 -1.71 5.59
N THR A 91 -14.77 -2.73 5.84
CA THR A 91 -14.45 -3.82 6.76
C THR A 91 -13.44 -4.78 6.15
N ALA A 92 -12.78 -5.59 6.99
CA ALA A 92 -11.83 -6.60 6.51
C ALA A 92 -12.49 -7.61 5.54
N SER A 93 -13.74 -8.01 5.78
CA SER A 93 -14.47 -8.94 4.91
C SER A 93 -14.87 -8.32 3.57
N GLU A 94 -15.21 -7.03 3.53
CA GLU A 94 -15.47 -6.33 2.27
C GLU A 94 -14.18 -6.20 1.46
N LEU A 95 -13.09 -5.82 2.14
CA LEU A 95 -11.78 -5.68 1.51
C LEU A 95 -11.29 -7.03 0.96
N GLU A 96 -11.49 -8.13 1.68
CA GLU A 96 -11.16 -9.47 1.21
C GLU A 96 -11.86 -9.82 -0.12
N ARG A 97 -13.16 -9.54 -0.24
CA ARG A 97 -13.93 -9.79 -1.47
C ARG A 97 -13.43 -8.95 -2.64
N ILE A 98 -13.11 -7.68 -2.37
CA ILE A 98 -12.59 -6.76 -3.38
C ILE A 98 -11.20 -7.20 -3.85
N LEU A 99 -10.33 -7.65 -2.94
CA LEU A 99 -8.98 -8.12 -3.27
C LEU A 99 -9.00 -9.35 -4.19
N ALA A 100 -10.00 -10.23 -4.07
CA ALA A 100 -10.13 -11.40 -4.95
C ALA A 100 -10.34 -11.04 -6.43
N ILE A 101 -10.87 -9.85 -6.72
CA ILE A 101 -11.10 -9.32 -8.07
C ILE A 101 -10.14 -8.18 -8.44
N ALA A 102 -9.15 -7.89 -7.59
CA ALA A 102 -8.17 -6.84 -7.81
C ALA A 102 -7.21 -7.19 -8.96
N ALA A 103 -6.85 -6.17 -9.73
CA ALA A 103 -5.72 -6.18 -10.66
C ALA A 103 -4.45 -5.63 -10.00
N SER A 104 -4.60 -4.62 -9.13
CA SER A 104 -3.49 -4.05 -8.35
C SER A 104 -4.00 -3.25 -7.14
N ILE A 105 -3.08 -2.90 -6.25
CA ILE A 105 -3.32 -1.92 -5.18
C ILE A 105 -2.27 -0.81 -5.21
N ALA A 106 -2.65 0.39 -4.78
CA ALA A 106 -1.73 1.47 -4.45
C ALA A 106 -1.76 1.71 -2.93
N VAL A 107 -0.59 1.74 -2.31
CA VAL A 107 -0.40 1.93 -0.86
C VAL A 107 0.32 3.25 -0.65
N ILE A 108 -0.38 4.20 -0.02
CA ILE A 108 0.01 5.61 0.03
C ILE A 108 -0.01 6.10 1.47
N ASP A 109 0.99 6.90 1.84
CA ASP A 109 1.04 7.69 3.07
C ASP A 109 1.41 9.11 2.65
N THR A 110 0.51 10.06 2.86
CA THR A 110 0.72 11.47 2.49
C THR A 110 1.44 12.26 3.59
N GLY A 111 1.80 11.61 4.70
CA GLY A 111 2.31 12.24 5.92
C GLY A 111 3.81 12.59 5.90
N GLY A 112 4.33 12.97 4.72
CA GLY A 112 5.74 13.26 4.44
C GLY A 112 5.96 14.45 3.51
N SER A 113 5.13 15.49 3.58
CA SER A 113 5.45 16.85 3.11
C SER A 113 4.47 17.86 3.72
N GLN A 114 4.70 18.27 4.96
CA GLN A 114 4.33 19.63 5.35
C GLN A 114 5.21 20.56 4.49
N PRO A 115 4.67 21.58 3.78
CA PRO A 115 5.52 22.63 3.27
C PRO A 115 6.22 23.24 4.49
N GLU A 116 7.56 23.20 4.52
CA GLU A 116 8.33 23.97 5.47
C GLU A 116 7.85 25.42 5.38
N ARG A 117 7.05 25.87 6.34
CA ARG A 117 6.95 27.30 6.62
C ARG A 117 8.27 27.70 7.24
N SER A 118 9.29 27.89 6.40
CA SER A 118 10.45 28.71 6.72
C SER A 118 9.97 30.15 6.86
N ILE A 119 9.43 30.51 8.03
CA ILE A 119 9.37 31.91 8.43
C ILE A 119 10.77 32.23 8.96
N LYS A 120 11.69 32.54 8.04
CA LYS A 120 12.84 33.37 8.39
C LYS A 120 12.32 34.80 8.50
N ASN A 121 11.95 35.22 9.71
CA ASN A 121 11.97 36.64 10.03
C ASN A 121 13.32 36.92 10.69
N SER A 122 14.34 37.05 9.85
CA SER A 122 15.52 37.83 10.16
C SER A 122 15.31 39.20 9.52
N ASP A 123 14.76 40.14 10.27
CA ASP A 123 14.98 41.56 10.01
C ASP A 123 15.34 42.20 11.35
N GLY A 124 16.64 42.39 11.52
CA GLY A 124 17.14 43.38 12.45
C GLY A 124 17.04 44.76 11.81
N ALA A 125 16.54 45.71 12.58
CA ALA A 125 17.02 47.07 12.68
C ALA A 125 16.49 47.66 13.99
#